data_AF-A3WUA6-F1
#
_entry.id   AF-A3WUA6-F1
#
_cell.length_a   1.000
_cell.length_b   1.000
_cell.length_c   1.000
_cell.angle_alpha   90.00
_cell.angle_beta   90.00
_cell.angle_gamma   90.00
#
_symmetry.space_group_name_H-M   'P 1'
#
loop_
_entity.id
_entity.type
_entity.pdbx_description
1 polymer ?
#
loop_
_entity_poly.entity_id
_entity_poly.type
_entity_poly.pdbx_seq_one_letter_code
_entity_poly.pdbx_strand_id
1 'polypeptide(L)'
;MIKEDPEIEVSPLGGIVVRDGMTVHVEIYRLVEGDESWTLEVTDHEGGSTVWEDRFATDNEAYAEFYRVLETEGIGSFLEDQPESRKQ
;
A
#
# COMPACT_ATOMS: atom_id res chain seq x y z
N MET A 1 -16.75 -24.92 12.92
CA MET A 1 -17.01 -23.51 12.61
C MET A 1 -16.02 -23.14 11.52
N ILE A 2 -16.49 -22.97 10.29
CA ILE A 2 -15.64 -22.46 9.21
C ILE A 2 -15.55 -20.96 9.50
N LYS A 3 -14.34 -20.45 9.76
CA LYS A 3 -14.13 -19.00 9.75
C LYS A 3 -14.11 -18.63 8.28
N GLU A 4 -15.15 -17.95 7.81
CA GLU A 4 -15.16 -17.37 6.48
C GLU A 4 -14.02 -16.34 6.44
N ASP A 5 -13.19 -16.38 5.39
CA ASP A 5 -12.16 -15.37 5.19
C ASP A 5 -12.84 -14.00 5.07
N PRO A 6 -12.33 -12.97 5.75
CA PRO A 6 -12.98 -11.66 5.74
C PRO A 6 -13.02 -11.11 4.31
N GLU A 7 -14.17 -10.60 3.89
CA GLU A 7 -14.32 -10.00 2.57
C GLU A 7 -13.51 -8.70 2.49
N ILE A 8 -12.72 -8.55 1.41
CA ILE A 8 -11.86 -7.39 1.17
C ILE A 8 -12.42 -6.61 -0.02
N GLU A 9 -12.58 -5.30 0.15
CA GLU A 9 -12.83 -4.36 -0.93
C GLU A 9 -11.50 -3.75 -1.38
N VAL A 10 -11.25 -3.74 -2.69
CA VAL A 10 -10.05 -3.17 -3.31
C VAL A 10 -10.44 -1.90 -4.07
N SER A 11 -9.73 -0.80 -3.82
CA SER A 11 -9.94 0.47 -4.51
C SER A 11 -9.39 0.40 -5.95
N PRO A 12 -10.10 0.97 -6.92
CA PRO A 12 -9.61 1.09 -8.30
C PRO A 12 -8.49 2.13 -8.47
N LEU A 13 -8.12 2.87 -7.42
CA LEU A 13 -7.01 3.83 -7.46
C LEU A 13 -5.63 3.14 -7.48
N GLY A 14 -5.57 1.90 -7.00
CA GLY A 14 -4.36 1.07 -7.06
C GLY A 14 -3.95 0.71 -8.49
N GLY A 15 -2.78 0.11 -8.63
CA GLY A 15 -2.27 -0.39 -9.90
C GLY A 15 -0.75 -0.34 -10.01
N ILE A 16 -0.27 -0.58 -11.23
CA ILE A 16 1.17 -0.64 -11.52
C ILE A 16 1.71 0.77 -11.72
N VAL A 17 2.77 1.11 -11.00
CA VAL A 17 3.50 2.37 -11.12
C VAL A 17 4.93 2.07 -11.55
N VAL A 18 5.39 2.75 -12.61
CA VAL A 18 6.75 2.63 -13.15
C VAL A 18 7.44 3.98 -13.06
N ARG A 19 8.60 4.02 -12.39
CA ARG A 19 9.43 5.22 -12.27
C ARG A 19 10.90 4.81 -12.21
N ASP A 20 11.78 5.58 -12.84
CA ASP A 20 13.23 5.35 -12.83
C ASP A 20 13.66 3.90 -13.23
N GLY A 21 12.86 3.23 -14.05
CA GLY A 21 13.08 1.84 -14.47
C GLY A 21 12.65 0.78 -13.44
N MET A 22 12.16 1.20 -12.27
CA MET A 22 11.60 0.33 -11.23
C MET A 22 10.09 0.23 -11.38
N THR A 23 9.53 -0.91 -10.99
CA THR A 23 8.09 -1.19 -11.03
C THR A 23 7.61 -1.59 -9.65
N VAL A 24 6.52 -0.97 -9.21
CA VAL A 24 5.81 -1.35 -7.99
C VAL A 24 4.32 -1.53 -8.27
N HIS A 25 3.67 -2.38 -7.51
CA HIS A 25 2.23 -2.59 -7.50
C HIS A 25 1.64 -1.93 -6.26
N VAL A 26 0.74 -0.97 -6.46
CA VAL A 26 0.06 -0.26 -5.38
C VAL A 26 -1.31 -0.90 -5.17
N GLU A 27 -1.55 -1.43 -3.98
CA GLU A 27 -2.83 -2.00 -3.57
C GLU A 27 -3.41 -1.17 -2.43
N ILE A 28 -4.68 -0.79 -2.59
CA ILE A 28 -5.41 -0.03 -1.58
C ILE A 28 -6.67 -0.83 -1.27
N TYR A 29 -6.81 -1.28 -0.03
CA TYR A 29 -7.89 -2.19 0.34
C TYR A 29 -8.39 -2.00 1.76
N ARG A 30 -9.61 -2.44 2.02
CA ARG A 30 -10.24 -2.44 3.35
C ARG A 30 -11.03 -3.71 3.60
N LEU A 31 -11.28 -4.00 4.87
CA LEU A 31 -12.21 -5.06 5.25
C LEU A 31 -13.64 -4.55 5.07
N VAL A 32 -14.48 -5.30 4.35
CA VAL A 32 -15.91 -4.98 4.18
C VAL A 32 -16.64 -5.08 5.52
N GLU A 33 -16.22 -6.03 6.34
CA GLU A 33 -16.74 -6.22 7.69
C GLU A 33 -15.75 -5.68 8.72
N GLY A 34 -16.17 -4.68 9.50
CA GLY A 34 -15.40 -4.13 10.60
C GLY A 34 -14.94 -2.69 10.37
N ASP A 35 -13.63 -2.47 10.43
CA ASP A 35 -13.04 -1.14 10.35
C ASP A 35 -13.01 -0.66 8.89
N GLU A 36 -13.79 0.37 8.58
CA GLU A 36 -14.00 0.89 7.21
C GLU A 36 -12.78 1.64 6.64
N SER A 37 -11.65 1.63 7.36
CA SER A 37 -10.43 2.32 6.98
C SER A 37 -9.65 1.55 5.92
N TRP A 38 -8.95 2.32 5.08
CA TRP A 38 -8.15 1.82 3.98
C TRP A 38 -6.72 1.55 4.41
N THR A 39 -6.18 0.46 3.89
CA THR A 39 -4.77 0.07 3.99
C THR A 39 -4.10 0.39 2.67
N LEU A 40 -2.89 0.94 2.73
CA LEU A 40 -2.00 1.03 1.59
C LEU A 40 -0.97 -0.09 1.68
N GLU A 41 -0.78 -0.80 0.59
CA GLU A 41 0.26 -1.80 0.40
C GLU A 41 0.97 -1.54 -0.93
N VAL A 42 2.30 -1.64 -0.93
CA VAL A 42 3.11 -1.48 -2.14
C VAL A 42 4.03 -2.68 -2.25
N THR A 43 3.86 -3.45 -3.32
CA THR A 43 4.70 -4.61 -3.62
C THR A 43 5.70 -4.26 -4.72
N ASP A 44 6.98 -4.53 -4.50
CA ASP A 44 8.01 -4.37 -5.51
C ASP A 44 8.09 -5.56 -6.48
N HIS A 45 8.89 -5.39 -7.53
CA HIS A 45 9.10 -6.41 -8.57
C HIS A 45 9.81 -7.70 -8.10
N GLU A 46 10.48 -7.70 -6.95
CA GLU A 46 11.14 -8.85 -6.33
C GLU A 46 10.19 -9.59 -5.36
N GLY A 47 9.00 -9.03 -5.11
CA GLY A 47 7.98 -9.58 -4.24
C GLY A 47 8.02 -9.02 -2.82
N GLY A 48 8.84 -8.00 -2.55
CA GLY A 48 8.86 -7.32 -1.27
C GLY A 48 7.65 -6.43 -1.09
N SER A 49 7.03 -6.46 0.09
CA SER A 49 5.81 -5.70 0.38
C SER A 49 6.04 -4.70 1.50
N THR A 50 5.72 -3.44 1.21
CA THR A 50 5.62 -2.36 2.18
C THR A 50 4.15 -2.15 2.52
N VAL A 51 3.74 -2.50 3.73
CA VAL A 51 2.39 -2.24 4.24
C VAL A 51 2.43 -1.08 5.22
N TRP A 52 1.53 -0.11 5.04
CA TRP A 52 1.43 1.02 5.97
C TRP A 52 0.68 0.58 7.24
N GLU A 53 1.23 0.91 8.40
CA GLU A 53 0.57 0.68 9.69
C GLU A 53 -0.60 1.65 9.93
N ASP A 54 -0.44 2.89 9.47
CA ASP A 54 -1.50 3.89 9.51
C ASP A 54 -2.61 3.53 8.53
N ARG A 55 -3.84 3.65 9.01
CA ARG A 55 -5.03 3.46 8.19
C ARG A 55 -5.60 4.80 7.75
N PHE A 56 -6.15 4.83 6.56
CA PHE A 56 -6.68 6.03 5.91
C PHE A 56 -8.20 6.04 5.95
N ALA A 57 -8.82 7.22 6.10
CA ALA A 57 -10.28 7.30 6.08
C ALA A 57 -10.84 7.10 4.66
N THR A 58 -10.04 7.43 3.64
CA THR A 58 -10.40 7.27 2.23
C THR A 58 -9.27 6.62 1.43
N ASP A 59 -9.63 5.96 0.34
CA ASP A 59 -8.68 5.42 -0.63
C ASP A 59 -7.85 6.53 -1.31
N ASN A 60 -8.43 7.70 -1.51
CA ASN A 60 -7.71 8.88 -1.99
C ASN A 60 -6.59 9.34 -1.04
N GLU A 61 -6.81 9.30 0.28
CA GLU A 61 -5.77 9.62 1.26
C GLU A 61 -4.65 8.59 1.25
N ALA A 62 -4.99 7.30 1.16
CA ALA A 62 -4.01 6.23 0.98
C ALA A 62 -3.18 6.47 -0.29
N TYR A 63 -3.81 6.79 -1.41
CA TYR A 63 -3.11 7.02 -2.66
C TYR A 63 -2.26 8.31 -2.65
N ALA A 64 -2.74 9.35 -1.97
CA ALA A 64 -1.97 10.58 -1.78
C ALA A 64 -0.70 10.33 -0.95
N GLU A 65 -0.78 9.45 0.06
CA GLU A 65 0.38 9.06 0.87
C GLU A 65 1.42 8.30 0.04
N PHE A 66 0.98 7.38 -0.83
CA PHE A 66 1.86 6.73 -1.80
C PHE A 66 2.62 7.75 -2.65
N TYR A 67 1.92 8.72 -3.22
CA TYR A 67 2.55 9.77 -4.03
C TYR A 67 3.47 10.67 -3.23
N ARG A 68 3.09 11.03 -2.00
CA ARG A 68 3.94 11.82 -1.09
C ARG A 68 5.29 11.14 -0.94
N VAL A 69 5.29 9.87 -0.56
CA VAL A 69 6.52 9.08 -0.43
C VAL A 69 7.27 8.97 -1.75
N LEU A 70 6.57 8.65 -2.83
CA LEU A 70 7.15 8.51 -4.16
C LEU A 70 7.85 9.81 -4.63
N GLU A 71 7.35 10.98 -4.21
CA GLU A 71 7.93 12.28 -4.52
C GLU A 71 9.06 12.68 -3.55
N THR A 72 8.95 12.37 -2.26
CA THR A 72 9.94 12.80 -1.25
C THR A 72 11.12 11.85 -1.11
N GLU A 73 10.88 10.54 -1.20
CA GLU A 73 11.87 9.49 -0.95
C GLU A 73 12.23 8.71 -2.23
N GLY A 74 11.39 8.81 -3.26
CA GLY A 74 11.58 8.12 -4.53
C GLY A 74 11.08 6.67 -4.52
N ILE A 75 10.97 6.09 -5.71
CA ILE A 75 10.41 4.74 -5.89
C ILE A 75 11.27 3.63 -5.24
N GLY A 76 12.59 3.86 -5.13
CA GLY A 76 13.50 2.92 -4.47
C GLY A 76 13.24 2.76 -2.96
N SER A 77 12.48 3.67 -2.34
CA SER A 77 12.12 3.57 -0.92
C SER A 77 11.12 2.46 -0.60
N PHE A 78 10.51 1.84 -1.61
CA PHE A 78 9.58 0.72 -1.45
C PHE A 78 10.24 -0.66 -1.58
N LEU A 79 11.54 -0.70 -1.88
CA LEU A 79 12.27 -1.97 -2.06
C LEU A 79 12.68 -2.53 -0.69
N GLU A 80 12.55 -3.84 -0.50
CA GLU A 80 12.74 -4.57 0.77
C GLU A 80 14.13 -4.42 1.45
N ASP A 81 15.12 -3.77 0.83
CA ASP A 81 16.47 -3.56 1.40
C ASP A 81 16.54 -2.40 2.43
N GLN A 82 15.41 -1.87 2.90
CA GLN A 82 15.39 -0.86 3.98
C GLN A 82 15.08 -1.55 5.32
N PRO A 83 16.05 -1.70 6.24
CA PRO A 83 15.77 -2.18 7.58
C PRO A 83 14.87 -1.17 8.30
N GLU A 84 13.62 -1.58 8.56
CA GLU A 84 12.72 -1.08 9.59
C GLU A 84 12.79 0.43 9.88
N SER A 85 12.22 1.26 9.02
CA SER A 85 11.88 2.64 9.40
C SER A 85 10.78 3.20 8.53
N ARG A 86 9.53 2.88 8.84
CA ARG A 86 8.43 3.84 8.59
C ARG A 86 7.44 3.84 9.76
N LYS A 87 7.97 4.31 10.89
CA LYS A 87 7.19 5.13 11.82
C LYS A 87 7.87 6.49 11.94
N GLN A 88 7.18 7.53 11.53
CA GLN A 88 7.33 8.84 12.16
C GLN A 88 5.98 9.53 12.19
#